data_AF-A0ABD0MXW7-F1
#
_entry.id   AF-A0ABD0MXW7-F1
#
_cell.length_a   1.000
_cell.length_b   1.000
_cell.length_c   1.000
_cell.angle_alpha   90.00
_cell.angle_beta   90.00
_cell.angle_gamma   90.00
#
_symmetry.space_group_name_H-M   'P 1'
#
loop_
_entity.id
_entity.type
_entity.pdbx_description
1 polymer ?
#
loop_
_entity_poly.entity_id
_entity_poly.type
_entity_poly.pdbx_seq_one_letter_code
_entity_poly.pdbx_strand_id
1 'polypeptide(L)'
;MDLHTPSTGGPLMAVELDNNIIIHWRPHSVPLRFRKMLITDLHYISNDIDEIAGGPHAVIVFTFFAHLVFHPITFYVFEVAKIRQSVVALLSRAPDTTVIIKSGNTTGRK
;
A
#
# COMPACT_ATOMS: atom_id res chain seq x y z
N MET A 1 8.88 -4.32 -18.93
CA MET A 1 7.71 -5.08 -19.44
C MET A 1 6.49 -4.18 -19.32
N ASP A 2 5.74 -3.97 -20.40
CA ASP A 2 4.46 -3.25 -20.36
C ASP A 2 3.33 -4.29 -20.22
N LEU A 3 2.47 -4.13 -19.20
CA LEU A 3 1.35 -5.04 -18.96
C LEU A 3 0.10 -4.68 -19.77
N HIS A 4 0.13 -3.58 -20.55
CA HIS A 4 -0.99 -3.06 -21.35
C HIS A 4 -2.29 -2.91 -20.55
N THR A 5 -2.18 -2.66 -19.24
CA THR A 5 -3.34 -2.46 -18.36
C THR A 5 -3.95 -1.09 -18.57
N PRO A 6 -5.27 -0.94 -18.46
CA PRO A 6 -5.93 0.36 -18.49
C PRO A 6 -5.24 1.33 -17.53
N SER A 7 -4.93 2.54 -18.01
CA SER A 7 -4.25 3.55 -17.20
C SER A 7 -5.04 3.93 -15.94
N THR A 8 -6.33 3.55 -15.89
CA THR A 8 -7.35 3.71 -14.83
C THR A 8 -7.00 3.14 -13.46
N GLY A 9 -5.92 2.36 -13.31
CA GLY A 9 -5.42 1.95 -11.98
C GLY A 9 -4.22 2.77 -11.52
N GLY A 10 -3.27 3.03 -12.41
CA GLY A 10 -1.87 3.31 -12.09
C GLY A 10 -1.00 2.19 -12.70
N PRO A 11 0.33 2.31 -12.73
CA PRO A 11 1.17 1.21 -13.22
C PRO A 11 1.03 0.02 -12.26
N LEU A 12 0.59 -1.15 -12.74
CA LEU A 12 0.50 -2.34 -11.89
C LEU A 12 1.88 -2.87 -11.50
N MET A 13 2.84 -2.73 -12.41
CA MET A 13 4.17 -3.29 -12.25
C MET A 13 5.21 -2.46 -13.01
N ALA A 14 6.41 -2.35 -12.45
CA ALA A 14 7.61 -1.94 -13.16
C ALA A 14 8.72 -2.97 -12.90
N VAL A 15 9.56 -3.24 -13.90
CA VAL A 15 10.65 -4.21 -13.83
C VAL A 15 11.93 -3.51 -14.29
N GLU A 16 12.96 -3.60 -13.46
CA GLU A 16 14.32 -3.13 -13.72
C GLU A 16 15.25 -4.35 -13.56
N LEU A 17 15.97 -4.71 -14.62
CA LEU A 17 16.69 -5.99 -14.70
C LEU A 17 18.12 -5.91 -14.15
N ASP A 18 18.77 -4.76 -14.21
CA ASP A 18 20.18 -4.59 -13.83
C ASP A 18 20.37 -4.81 -12.33
N ASN A 19 19.39 -4.40 -11.52
CA ASN A 19 19.37 -4.61 -10.07
C ASN A 19 18.32 -5.64 -9.62
N ASN A 20 17.67 -6.33 -10.57
CA ASN A 20 16.61 -7.31 -10.29
C ASN A 20 15.49 -6.76 -9.39
N ILE A 21 14.99 -5.56 -9.72
CA ILE A 21 13.94 -4.87 -8.98
C ILE A 21 12.61 -5.05 -9.70
N ILE A 22 11.62 -5.55 -8.97
CA ILE A 22 10.23 -5.56 -9.40
C ILE A 22 9.43 -4.70 -8.44
N ILE A 23 8.76 -3.69 -8.97
CA ILE A 23 7.84 -2.84 -8.22
C ILE A 23 6.43 -3.28 -8.57
N HIS A 24 5.64 -3.65 -7.57
CA HIS A 24 4.20 -3.80 -7.70
C HIS A 24 3.53 -2.58 -7.07
N TRP A 25 2.57 -1.99 -7.76
CA TRP A 25 1.79 -0.89 -7.22
C TRP A 25 0.31 -1.18 -7.37
N ARG A 26 -0.44 -0.88 -6.30
CA ARG A 26 -1.90 -0.98 -6.26
C ARG A 26 -2.46 0.15 -5.41
N PRO A 27 -3.68 0.63 -5.70
CA PRO A 27 -4.41 1.50 -4.79
C PRO A 27 -4.88 0.71 -3.56
N HIS A 28 -4.97 1.38 -2.41
CA HIS A 28 -5.60 0.80 -1.23
C HIS A 28 -7.13 0.73 -1.40
N SER A 29 -7.83 -0.02 -0.53
CA SER A 29 -9.29 -0.14 -0.51
C SER A 29 -10.02 1.19 -0.28
N VAL A 30 -11.35 1.15 -0.21
CA VAL A 30 -12.15 2.32 0.16
C VAL A 30 -11.73 2.88 1.52
N PRO A 31 -11.75 4.22 1.70
CA PRO A 31 -12.26 5.23 0.79
C PRO A 31 -11.27 5.62 -0.33
N LEU A 32 -11.76 5.60 -1.57
CA LEU A 32 -11.09 6.14 -2.76
C LEU A 32 -12.04 7.10 -3.47
N ARG A 33 -11.56 8.27 -3.90
CA ARG A 33 -12.42 9.34 -4.44
C ARG A 33 -12.20 9.71 -5.91
N PHE A 34 -11.22 9.14 -6.60
CA PHE A 34 -10.81 9.62 -7.93
C PHE A 34 -10.92 8.61 -9.08
N ARG A 35 -11.46 7.39 -8.87
CA ARG A 35 -11.60 6.39 -9.94
C ARG A 35 -12.68 5.34 -9.67
N LYS A 36 -13.40 4.93 -10.73
CA LYS A 36 -14.15 3.66 -10.75
C LYS A 36 -13.16 2.55 -11.04
N MET A 37 -13.10 1.54 -10.16
CA MET A 37 -12.27 0.35 -10.33
C MET A 37 -13.13 -0.88 -10.08
N LEU A 38 -12.69 -2.04 -10.57
CA LEU A 38 -13.34 -3.30 -10.23
C LEU A 38 -13.18 -3.53 -8.72
N ILE A 39 -14.19 -4.08 -8.07
CA ILE A 39 -14.12 -4.38 -6.65
C ILE A 39 -13.00 -5.39 -6.32
N THR A 40 -12.64 -6.21 -7.30
CA THR A 40 -11.51 -7.14 -7.25
C THR A 40 -10.16 -6.45 -7.19
N ASP A 41 -10.08 -5.15 -7.52
CA ASP A 41 -8.86 -4.35 -7.46
C ASP A 41 -8.80 -3.49 -6.17
N LEU A 42 -9.77 -3.65 -5.26
CA LEU A 42 -9.88 -2.90 -4.01
C LEU A 42 -9.44 -3.75 -2.82
N HIS A 43 -8.15 -3.70 -2.50
CA HIS A 43 -7.55 -4.51 -1.44
C HIS A 43 -7.28 -3.69 -0.18
N TYR A 44 -7.59 -4.24 0.98
CA TYR A 44 -7.17 -3.64 2.25
C TYR A 44 -5.66 -3.82 2.39
N ILE A 45 -4.96 -2.76 2.79
CA ILE A 45 -3.50 -2.77 3.00
C ILE A 45 -3.09 -3.92 3.93
N SER A 46 -3.89 -4.19 4.98
CA SER A 46 -3.65 -5.31 5.89
C SER A 46 -3.62 -6.66 5.18
N ASN A 47 -4.59 -6.92 4.29
CA ASN A 47 -4.70 -8.18 3.57
C ASN A 47 -3.50 -8.39 2.64
N ASP A 48 -3.12 -7.35 1.91
CA ASP A 48 -1.94 -7.42 1.03
C ASP A 48 -0.66 -7.69 1.83
N ILE A 49 -0.50 -7.06 3.01
CA ILE A 49 0.65 -7.30 3.90
C ILE A 49 0.64 -8.74 4.43
N ASP A 50 -0.53 -9.30 4.75
CA ASP A 50 -0.64 -10.66 5.28
C ASP A 50 -0.28 -11.73 4.25
N GLU A 51 -0.47 -11.46 2.96
CA GLU A 51 -0.10 -12.37 1.85
C GLU A 51 1.39 -12.28 1.46
N ILE A 52 2.09 -11.21 1.85
CA ILE A 52 3.51 -11.04 1.53
C ILE A 52 4.38 -11.85 2.51
N ALA A 53 5.21 -12.75 1.98
CA ALA A 53 6.13 -13.55 2.80
C ALA A 53 7.13 -12.68 3.60
N GLY A 54 7.64 -11.61 2.97
CA GLY A 54 8.64 -10.71 3.54
C GLY A 54 10.08 -11.17 3.26
N GLY A 55 11.03 -10.60 4.00
CA GLY A 55 12.45 -10.94 3.97
C GLY A 55 13.34 -9.77 3.51
N PRO A 56 14.66 -9.98 3.41
CA PRO A 56 15.65 -8.94 3.15
C PRO A 56 15.53 -8.28 1.76
N HIS A 57 14.80 -8.92 0.84
CA HIS A 57 14.56 -8.42 -0.52
C HIS A 57 13.14 -7.90 -0.73
N ALA A 58 12.33 -7.85 0.34
CA ALA A 58 10.98 -7.31 0.29
C ALA A 58 10.95 -5.91 0.93
N VAL A 59 10.45 -4.94 0.16
CA VAL A 59 10.19 -3.58 0.64
C VAL A 59 8.71 -3.28 0.46
N ILE A 60 8.02 -2.97 1.55
CA ILE A 60 6.61 -2.56 1.52
C ILE A 60 6.53 -1.06 1.74
N VAL A 61 5.90 -0.35 0.82
CA VAL A 61 5.70 1.10 0.90
C VAL A 61 4.20 1.38 0.82
N PHE A 62 3.66 2.10 1.80
CA PHE A 62 2.27 2.53 1.74
C PHE A 62 2.06 3.92 2.32
N THR A 63 0.98 4.56 1.88
CA THR A 63 0.47 5.81 2.43
C THR A 63 -1.02 5.68 2.68
N PHE A 64 -1.50 6.29 3.76
CA PHE A 64 -2.89 6.14 4.19
C PHE A 64 -3.36 7.42 4.89
N PHE A 65 -3.98 8.33 4.14
CA PHE A 65 -4.41 9.62 4.71
C PHE A 65 -5.51 10.34 3.92
N ALA A 66 -5.21 10.80 2.70
CA ALA A 66 -5.93 11.92 2.07
C ALA A 66 -7.45 11.73 1.92
N HIS A 67 -7.94 10.50 1.74
CA HIS A 67 -9.38 10.24 1.62
C HIS A 67 -10.07 10.03 2.97
N LEU A 68 -9.33 9.65 4.00
CA LEU A 68 -9.88 9.36 5.33
C LEU A 68 -10.25 10.63 6.09
N VAL A 69 -9.75 11.79 5.68
CA VAL A 69 -10.10 13.10 6.26
C VAL A 69 -11.60 13.42 6.15
N PHE A 70 -12.33 12.75 5.25
CA PHE A 70 -13.77 12.90 5.06
C PHE A 70 -14.59 11.88 5.86
N HIS A 71 -13.95 11.01 6.64
CA HIS A 71 -14.59 9.96 7.42
C HIS A 71 -14.39 10.19 8.93
N PRO A 72 -15.25 9.63 9.79
CA PRO A 72 -15.07 9.72 11.23
C PRO A 72 -13.69 9.23 11.67
N ILE A 73 -13.08 9.90 12.65
CA ILE A 73 -11.76 9.52 13.17
C ILE A 73 -11.70 8.06 13.66
N THR A 74 -12.83 7.52 14.13
CA THR A 74 -12.96 6.13 14.55
C THR A 74 -12.68 5.14 13.41
N PHE A 75 -13.08 5.48 12.18
CA PHE A 75 -12.76 4.69 10.99
C PHE A 75 -11.25 4.67 10.73
N TYR A 76 -10.60 5.84 10.80
CA TYR A 76 -9.14 5.94 10.66
C TYR A 76 -8.40 5.12 11.71
N VAL A 77 -8.79 5.24 12.99
CA VAL A 77 -8.18 4.48 14.09
C VAL A 77 -8.31 2.97 13.89
N PHE A 78 -9.50 2.51 13.48
CA PHE A 78 -9.77 1.10 13.24
C PHE A 78 -8.92 0.52 12.10
N GLU A 79 -8.84 1.21 10.97
CA GLU A 79 -8.05 0.74 9.82
C GLU A 79 -6.54 0.78 10.11
N VAL A 80 -6.05 1.81 10.80
CA VAL A 80 -4.63 1.87 11.24
C VAL A 80 -4.32 0.73 12.22
N ALA A 81 -5.23 0.37 13.12
CA ALA A 81 -5.02 -0.75 14.05
C ALA A 81 -4.86 -2.08 13.32
N LYS A 82 -5.66 -2.34 12.27
CA LYS A 82 -5.52 -3.54 11.42
C LYS A 82 -4.19 -3.54 10.67
N ILE A 83 -3.85 -2.44 10.01
CA ILE A 83 -2.58 -2.32 9.27
C ILE A 83 -1.40 -2.56 10.23
N ARG A 84 -1.44 -1.98 11.44
CA ARG A 84 -0.43 -2.22 12.47
C ARG A 84 -0.33 -3.70 12.83
N GLN A 85 -1.46 -4.39 13.01
CA GLN A 85 -1.47 -5.82 13.33
C GLN A 85 -0.77 -6.65 12.24
N SER A 86 -1.10 -6.41 10.97
CA SER A 86 -0.47 -7.11 9.84
C SER A 86 1.02 -6.79 9.71
N VAL A 87 1.43 -5.52 9.91
CA VAL A 87 2.86 -5.12 9.92
C VAL A 87 3.61 -5.81 11.04
N VAL A 88 3.05 -5.87 12.25
CA VAL A 88 3.68 -6.58 13.38
C VAL A 88 3.80 -8.06 13.07
N ALA A 89 2.74 -8.70 12.56
CA ALA A 89 2.77 -10.11 12.17
C ALA A 89 3.82 -10.38 11.07
N LEU A 90 3.98 -9.47 10.11
CA LEU A 90 5.02 -9.54 9.07
C LEU A 90 6.42 -9.47 9.66
N LEU A 91 6.69 -8.47 10.50
CA LEU A 91 8.02 -8.30 11.09
C LEU A 91 8.35 -9.41 12.11
N SER A 92 7.34 -10.01 12.75
CA SER A 92 7.54 -11.20 13.58
C SER A 92 7.95 -12.44 12.78
N ARG A 93 7.40 -12.64 11.56
CA ARG A 93 7.75 -13.80 10.72
C ARG A 93 8.97 -13.56 9.81
N ALA A 94 9.22 -12.31 9.44
CA ALA A 94 10.27 -11.90 8.49
C ALA A 94 10.89 -10.56 8.94
N PRO A 95 11.76 -10.58 9.97
CA PRO A 95 12.27 -9.37 10.63
C PRO A 95 13.12 -8.48 9.73
N ASP A 96 13.74 -9.04 8.69
CA ASP A 96 14.56 -8.28 7.72
C ASP A 96 13.73 -7.55 6.65
N THR A 97 12.39 -7.63 6.71
CA THR A 97 11.51 -6.91 5.79
C THR A 97 11.56 -5.41 6.07
N THR A 98 11.76 -4.60 5.03
CA THR A 98 11.69 -3.14 5.17
C THR A 98 10.27 -2.65 4.96
N VAL A 99 9.73 -1.91 5.92
CA VAL A 99 8.40 -1.27 5.82
C VAL A 99 8.54 0.25 5.90
N ILE A 100 8.13 0.95 4.85
CA ILE A 100 8.17 2.41 4.74
C ILE A 100 6.74 2.95 4.79
N ILE A 101 6.47 3.75 5.81
CA ILE A 101 5.17 4.39 6.02
C ILE A 101 5.28 5.86 5.67
N LYS A 102 4.58 6.29 4.63
CA LYS A 102 4.51 7.69 4.25
C LYS A 102 3.22 8.32 4.76
N SER A 103 3.36 9.25 5.70
CA SER A 103 2.23 10.00 6.28
C SER A 103 1.57 10.93 5.26
N GLY A 104 0.45 11.55 5.68
CA GLY A 104 -0.22 12.56 4.88
C GLY A 104 0.71 13.69 4.46
N ASN A 105 0.57 14.15 3.23
CA ASN A 105 1.29 15.34 2.76
C ASN A 105 0.90 16.53 3.65
N THR A 106 1.86 17.08 4.37
CA THR A 106 1.75 18.41 4.95
C THR A 106 2.33 19.39 3.93
N THR A 107 1.66 20.51 3.68
CA THR A 107 2.31 21.61 2.95
C THR A 107 3.59 21.93 3.71
N GLY A 108 4.75 21.73 3.05
CA GLY A 108 6.03 22.13 3.62
C GLY A 108 5.97 23.60 4.03
N ARG A 109 6.66 23.97 5.11
CA ARG A 109 6.93 25.40 5.33
C ARG A 109 7.65 25.91 4.09
N LYS A 110 7.06 26.92 3.44
CA LYS A 110 7.73 27.69 2.40
C LYS A 110 9.00 28.32 2.96
#